data_AF-A0ABC8UD56-F1
#
_entry.id   AF-A0ABC8UD56-F1
#
_cell.length_a   1.000
_cell.length_b   1.000
_cell.length_c   1.000
_cell.angle_alpha   90.00
_cell.angle_beta   90.00
_cell.angle_gamma   90.00
#
_symmetry.space_group_name_H-M   'P 1'
#
loop_
_entity.id
_entity.type
_entity.pdbx_description
1 polymer ?
#
loop_
_entity_poly.entity_id
_entity_poly.type
_entity_poly.pdbx_seq_one_letter_code
_entity_poly.pdbx_strand_id
1 'polypeptide(L)'
;MVNLLLNWTIDPLVYGDYPPEMRRYHGSELPSFSTEETEWIKGSIDFIGINHYSAIYVKDCIYSSCNQAGNRTIQGFVETTGERDGVPTGEPTGMPAFFVVPRGMEEIVNYLKNRYRNKPMFVTENAPFGNCSVGNSDVEPLIAVHNMLLAHAKAAKLYRVVSA
;
A
#
# COMPACT_ATOMS: atom_id res chain seq x y z
N MET A 1 -9.90 -3.56 5.57
CA MET A 1 -10.07 -4.37 4.33
C MET A 1 -9.24 -3.68 3.25
N VAL A 2 -8.03 -4.18 3.01
CA VAL A 2 -6.89 -3.51 2.31
C VAL A 2 -6.74 -4.04 0.87
N ASN A 3 -7.81 -4.60 0.30
CA ASN A 3 -7.68 -5.95 -0.25
C ASN A 3 -7.36 -6.08 -1.75
N LEU A 4 -7.42 -5.02 -2.56
CA LEU A 4 -7.14 -5.17 -4.00
C LEU A 4 -5.70 -4.84 -4.37
N LEU A 5 -5.33 -3.57 -4.39
CA LEU A 5 -4.05 -3.15 -5.00
C LEU A 5 -2.83 -3.76 -4.29
N LEU A 6 -2.83 -3.76 -2.96
CA LEU A 6 -1.67 -4.19 -2.20
C LEU A 6 -1.43 -5.70 -2.32
N ASN A 7 -2.45 -6.52 -2.10
CA ASN A 7 -2.31 -7.97 -2.17
C ASN A 7 -2.11 -8.43 -3.61
N TRP A 8 -2.78 -7.78 -4.56
CA TRP A 8 -2.60 -8.07 -5.98
C TRP A 8 -1.13 -7.92 -6.38
N THR A 9 -0.41 -6.91 -5.89
CA THR A 9 1.01 -6.75 -6.20
C THR A 9 1.91 -7.65 -5.35
N ILE A 10 1.68 -7.76 -4.05
CA ILE A 10 2.63 -8.43 -3.14
C ILE A 10 2.48 -9.95 -3.13
N ASP A 11 1.27 -10.50 -3.29
CA ASP A 11 1.09 -11.96 -3.27
C ASP A 11 1.87 -12.68 -4.37
N PRO A 12 1.89 -12.23 -5.64
CA PRO A 12 2.75 -12.84 -6.66
C PRO A 12 4.22 -12.82 -6.23
N LEU A 13 4.71 -11.69 -5.73
CA LEU A 13 6.11 -11.50 -5.34
C LEU A 13 6.53 -12.38 -4.15
N VAL A 14 5.59 -12.79 -3.29
CA VAL A 14 5.89 -13.61 -2.10
C VAL A 14 5.54 -15.09 -2.32
N TYR A 15 4.44 -15.36 -3.02
CA TYR A 15 3.83 -16.69 -3.13
C TYR A 15 3.84 -17.26 -4.55
N GLY A 16 4.04 -16.44 -5.57
CA GLY A 16 4.13 -16.85 -6.97
C GLY A 16 2.79 -16.83 -7.72
N ASP A 17 1.70 -16.40 -7.09
CA ASP A 17 0.41 -16.25 -7.76
C ASP A 17 -0.41 -15.09 -7.17
N TYR A 18 -1.43 -14.64 -7.89
CA TYR A 18 -2.39 -13.64 -7.43
C TYR A 18 -3.22 -14.14 -6.22
N PRO A 19 -3.81 -13.22 -5.43
CA PRO A 19 -4.71 -13.60 -4.34
C PRO A 19 -5.88 -14.48 -4.84
N PRO A 20 -6.34 -15.50 -4.09
CA PRO A 20 -7.46 -16.34 -4.48
C PRO A 20 -8.75 -15.57 -4.79
N GLU A 21 -8.99 -14.45 -4.10
CA GLU A 21 -10.13 -13.57 -4.32
C GLU A 21 -10.07 -12.92 -5.71
N MET A 22 -8.89 -12.48 -6.15
CA MET A 22 -8.68 -11.92 -7.49
C MET A 22 -8.96 -12.96 -8.58
N ARG A 23 -8.46 -14.19 -8.40
CA ARG A 23 -8.75 -15.33 -9.28
C ARG A 23 -10.26 -15.59 -9.36
N ARG A 24 -10.96 -15.54 -8.23
CA ARG A 24 -12.42 -15.75 -8.16
C ARG A 24 -13.21 -14.64 -8.84
N TYR A 25 -12.82 -13.37 -8.66
CA TYR A 25 -13.59 -12.23 -9.17
C TYR A 25 -13.36 -11.95 -10.64
N HIS A 26 -12.14 -12.13 -11.13
CA HIS A 26 -11.76 -11.82 -12.50
C HIS A 26 -11.76 -13.05 -13.43
N GLY A 27 -11.69 -14.26 -12.87
CA GLY A 27 -11.72 -15.49 -13.66
C GLY A 27 -10.68 -15.49 -14.77
N SER A 28 -11.15 -15.69 -16.01
CA SER A 28 -10.31 -15.74 -17.22
C SER A 28 -9.77 -14.37 -17.67
N GLU A 29 -10.31 -13.26 -17.18
CA GLU A 29 -9.79 -11.92 -17.51
C GLU A 29 -8.48 -11.61 -16.78
N LEU A 30 -8.20 -12.30 -15.67
CA LEU A 30 -6.93 -12.19 -14.96
C LEU A 30 -5.90 -13.13 -15.59
N PRO A 31 -4.78 -12.61 -16.15
CA PRO A 31 -3.74 -13.44 -16.73
C PRO A 31 -3.21 -14.48 -15.73
N SER A 32 -2.71 -15.60 -16.24
CA SER A 32 -2.04 -16.60 -15.41
C SER A 32 -0.55 -16.55 -15.66
N PHE A 33 0.24 -16.71 -14.60
CA PHE A 33 1.68 -16.90 -14.74
C PHE A 33 1.93 -18.30 -15.28
N SER A 34 2.84 -18.42 -16.23
CA SER A 34 3.44 -19.70 -16.58
C SER A 34 4.27 -20.25 -15.42
N THR A 35 4.66 -21.52 -15.50
CA THR A 35 5.55 -22.12 -14.51
C THR A 35 6.88 -21.37 -14.42
N GLU A 36 7.45 -20.97 -15.55
CA GLU A 36 8.72 -20.23 -15.63
C GLU A 36 8.60 -18.83 -15.01
N GLU A 37 7.52 -18.10 -15.31
CA GLU A 37 7.27 -16.78 -14.71
C GLU A 37 7.08 -16.87 -13.19
N THR A 38 6.39 -17.91 -12.73
CA THR A 38 6.19 -18.17 -11.29
C THR A 38 7.52 -18.37 -10.58
N GLU A 39 8.47 -19.08 -11.21
CA GLU A 39 9.81 -19.31 -10.66
C GLU A 39 10.61 -18.01 -10.50
N TRP A 40 10.47 -17.06 -11.41
CA TRP A 40 11.16 -15.76 -11.33
C TRP A 40 10.53 -14.80 -10.32
N ILE A 41 9.20 -14.82 -10.20
CA ILE A 41 8.47 -13.84 -9.39
C ILE A 41 8.42 -14.26 -7.93
N LYS A 42 8.26 -15.55 -7.64
CA LYS A 42 8.09 -16.05 -6.28
C LYS A 42 9.32 -15.82 -5.42
N GLY A 43 9.16 -15.04 -4.36
CA GLY A 43 10.25 -14.72 -3.43
C GLY A 43 11.22 -13.66 -3.96
N SER A 44 10.88 -12.95 -5.04
CA SER A 44 11.74 -11.96 -5.70
C SER A 44 11.92 -10.63 -4.94
N ILE A 45 11.39 -10.51 -3.72
CA ILE A 45 11.50 -9.30 -2.89
C ILE A 45 12.18 -9.55 -1.56
N ASP A 46 13.13 -8.66 -1.24
CA ASP A 46 13.85 -8.66 0.05
C ASP A 46 13.11 -7.87 1.13
N PHE A 47 12.32 -6.86 0.74
CA PHE A 47 11.56 -6.00 1.64
C PHE A 47 10.24 -5.51 1.01
N ILE A 48 9.37 -4.93 1.83
CA ILE A 48 8.12 -4.29 1.41
C ILE A 48 8.23 -2.77 1.68
N GLY A 49 8.06 -1.96 0.64
CA GLY A 49 7.88 -0.51 0.78
C GLY A 49 6.41 -0.18 1.04
N ILE A 50 6.15 0.70 2.00
CA ILE A 50 4.80 1.13 2.38
C ILE A 50 4.67 2.61 2.08
N ASN A 51 3.81 2.94 1.10
CA ASN A 51 3.35 4.30 0.84
C ASN A 51 1.95 4.42 1.43
N HIS A 52 1.81 5.12 2.56
CA HIS A 52 0.53 5.24 3.25
C HIS A 52 0.26 6.67 3.69
N TYR A 53 -0.84 7.21 3.20
CA TYR A 53 -1.18 8.63 3.32
C TYR A 53 -2.46 8.88 4.13
N SER A 54 -3.40 7.95 4.09
CA SER A 54 -4.72 8.07 4.70
C SER A 54 -5.37 6.70 4.83
N ALA A 55 -6.39 6.61 5.67
CA ALA A 55 -7.39 5.55 5.61
C ALA A 55 -8.75 6.17 5.29
N ILE A 56 -9.66 5.39 4.73
CA ILE A 56 -11.03 5.79 4.37
C ILE A 56 -12.00 4.67 4.75
N TYR A 57 -13.29 4.99 4.86
CA TYR A 57 -14.33 3.99 5.07
C TYR A 57 -14.54 3.17 3.79
N VAL A 58 -14.93 1.91 4.01
CA VAL A 58 -15.22 0.95 2.96
C VAL A 58 -16.56 0.30 3.27
N LYS A 59 -17.40 0.15 2.24
CA LYS A 59 -18.68 -0.55 2.28
C LYS A 59 -18.60 -1.75 1.34
N ASP A 60 -19.00 -2.92 1.84
CA ASP A 60 -19.14 -4.13 1.03
C ASP A 60 -20.25 -3.97 -0.01
N CYS A 61 -19.98 -4.39 -1.26
CA CYS A 61 -20.97 -4.40 -2.35
C CYS A 61 -21.28 -5.82 -2.86
N ILE A 62 -20.70 -6.86 -2.25
CA ILE A 62 -21.01 -8.24 -2.61
C ILE A 62 -22.38 -8.63 -2.04
N TYR A 63 -22.64 -8.26 -0.78
CA TYR A 63 -23.85 -8.62 -0.05
C TYR A 63 -24.74 -7.41 0.27
N SER A 64 -24.34 -6.20 -0.12
CA SER A 64 -25.10 -4.97 0.12
C SER A 64 -25.32 -4.17 -1.16
N SER A 65 -26.35 -3.32 -1.16
CA SER A 65 -26.61 -2.40 -2.28
C SER A 65 -25.57 -1.27 -2.31
N CYS A 66 -24.99 -1.05 -3.49
CA CYS A 66 -24.04 0.02 -3.77
C CYS A 66 -24.40 0.74 -5.07
N ASN A 67 -23.84 1.93 -5.23
CA ASN A 67 -23.89 2.65 -6.50
C ASN A 67 -23.10 1.88 -7.59
N GLN A 68 -23.48 2.09 -8.86
CA GLN A 68 -22.88 1.36 -10.00
C GLN A 68 -21.36 1.57 -10.15
N ALA A 69 -20.81 2.60 -9.51
CA ALA A 69 -19.37 2.85 -9.46
C ALA A 69 -18.61 1.82 -8.60
N GLY A 70 -19.11 1.49 -7.39
CA GLY A 70 -18.44 0.59 -6.43
C GLY A 70 -18.68 -0.90 -6.68
N ASN A 71 -19.71 -1.25 -7.46
CA ASN A 71 -20.00 -2.63 -7.83
C ASN A 71 -19.21 -3.07 -9.08
N ARG A 72 -17.88 -2.95 -9.04
CA ARG A 72 -16.98 -3.37 -10.13
C ARG A 72 -15.91 -4.33 -9.62
N THR A 73 -15.63 -5.37 -10.40
CA THR A 73 -14.60 -6.39 -10.11
C THR A 73 -13.23 -5.77 -9.87
N ILE A 74 -12.83 -4.83 -10.73
CA ILE A 74 -11.54 -4.10 -10.62
C ILE A 74 -11.41 -3.23 -9.36
N GLN A 75 -12.52 -2.93 -8.69
CA GLN A 75 -12.53 -2.23 -7.41
C GLN A 75 -12.70 -3.18 -6.23
N GLY A 76 -12.87 -4.49 -6.47
CA GLY A 76 -13.04 -5.48 -5.42
C GLY A 76 -14.43 -5.52 -4.82
N PHE A 77 -15.44 -5.02 -5.54
CA PHE A 77 -16.83 -4.92 -5.05
C PHE A 77 -16.93 -4.12 -3.74
N VAL A 78 -16.29 -2.95 -3.70
CA VAL A 78 -16.42 -2.04 -2.56
C VAL A 78 -16.71 -0.61 -2.99
N GLU A 79 -17.46 0.10 -2.15
CA GLU A 79 -17.63 1.55 -2.22
C GLU A 79 -16.77 2.18 -1.12
N THR A 80 -16.10 3.30 -1.41
CA THR A 80 -15.21 3.96 -0.45
C THR A 80 -15.62 5.41 -0.25
N THR A 81 -15.46 5.90 0.98
CA THR A 81 -15.83 7.27 1.35
C THR A 81 -14.96 7.79 2.48
N GLY A 82 -14.63 9.08 2.44
CA GLY A 82 -13.96 9.78 3.53
C GLY A 82 -14.87 10.04 4.74
N GLU A 83 -16.19 9.97 4.54
CA GLU A 83 -17.20 10.29 5.55
C GLU A 83 -18.33 9.25 5.55
N ARG A 84 -18.76 8.83 6.74
CA ARG A 84 -19.87 7.89 6.94
C ARG A 84 -20.85 8.49 7.95
N ASP A 85 -22.09 8.69 7.52
CA ASP A 85 -23.18 9.23 8.36
C ASP A 85 -22.81 10.58 9.03
N GLY A 86 -22.16 11.48 8.28
CA GLY A 86 -21.68 12.77 8.80
C GLY A 86 -20.38 12.70 9.61
N VAL A 87 -19.80 11.51 9.79
CA VAL A 87 -18.58 11.31 10.57
C VAL A 87 -17.39 11.08 9.63
N PRO A 88 -16.41 12.00 9.57
CA PRO A 88 -15.21 11.79 8.76
C PRO A 88 -14.34 10.68 9.35
N THR A 89 -13.50 10.07 8.51
CA THR A 89 -12.59 8.98 8.92
C THR A 89 -11.43 9.48 9.79
N GLY A 90 -11.09 10.76 9.64
CA GLY A 90 -10.12 11.52 10.42
C GLY A 90 -10.20 13.01 10.08
N GLU A 91 -9.25 13.81 10.55
CA GLU A 91 -9.21 15.24 10.23
C GLU A 91 -8.91 15.47 8.74
N PRO A 92 -9.65 16.35 8.04
CA PRO A 92 -9.36 16.68 6.64
C PRO A 92 -7.98 17.31 6.45
N THR A 93 -7.36 17.06 5.30
CA THR A 93 -6.10 17.71 4.90
C THR A 93 -6.34 18.77 3.82
N GLY A 94 -5.27 19.44 3.37
CA GLY A 94 -5.34 20.31 2.19
C GLY A 94 -5.68 19.58 0.89
N MET A 95 -5.64 18.24 0.88
CA MET A 95 -6.10 17.39 -0.22
C MET A 95 -7.44 16.73 0.14
N PRO A 96 -8.52 16.97 -0.62
CA PRO A 96 -9.86 16.45 -0.30
C PRO A 96 -9.98 14.93 -0.17
N ALA A 97 -9.07 14.16 -0.79
CA ALA A 97 -9.06 12.70 -0.75
C ALA A 97 -8.31 12.13 0.47
N PHE A 98 -7.60 12.96 1.26
CA PHE A 98 -6.75 12.51 2.36
C PHE A 98 -7.19 13.07 3.70
N PHE A 99 -7.15 12.19 4.70
CA PHE A 99 -7.50 12.44 6.08
C PHE A 99 -6.36 12.00 6.99
N VAL A 100 -6.20 12.69 8.12
CA VAL A 100 -5.21 12.35 9.13
C VAL A 100 -5.73 11.14 9.93
N VAL A 101 -5.26 9.94 9.59
CA VAL A 101 -5.66 8.68 10.24
C VAL A 101 -4.45 7.86 10.69
N PRO A 102 -3.75 8.24 11.78
CA PRO A 102 -2.52 7.57 12.22
C PRO A 102 -2.70 6.08 12.52
N ARG A 103 -3.86 5.68 13.07
CA ARG A 103 -4.21 4.27 13.30
C ARG A 103 -4.15 3.41 12.04
N GLY A 104 -4.41 4.00 10.87
CA GLY A 104 -4.37 3.29 9.59
C GLY A 104 -2.97 2.75 9.28
N MET A 105 -1.91 3.47 9.69
CA MET A 105 -0.53 3.02 9.54
C MET A 105 -0.21 1.81 10.42
N GLU A 106 -0.66 1.81 11.67
CA GLU A 106 -0.46 0.68 12.58
C GLU A 106 -1.19 -0.57 12.06
N GLU A 107 -2.44 -0.39 11.63
CA GLU A 107 -3.26 -1.47 11.08
C GLU A 107 -2.64 -2.08 9.82
N ILE A 108 -2.11 -1.26 8.89
CA ILE A 108 -1.48 -1.78 7.67
C ILE A 108 -0.17 -2.50 7.97
N VAL A 109 0.68 -1.96 8.86
CA VAL A 109 1.94 -2.62 9.24
C VAL A 109 1.65 -3.95 9.92
N ASN A 110 0.68 -4.01 10.84
CA ASN A 110 0.29 -5.24 11.50
C ASN A 110 -0.29 -6.26 10.50
N TYR A 111 -1.10 -5.80 9.55
CA TYR A 111 -1.63 -6.65 8.48
C TYR A 111 -0.52 -7.28 7.64
N LEU A 112 0.40 -6.45 7.13
CA LEU A 112 1.53 -6.90 6.30
C LEU A 112 2.46 -7.84 7.07
N LYS A 113 2.75 -7.51 8.33
CA LYS A 113 3.52 -8.37 9.24
C LYS A 113 2.92 -9.77 9.32
N ASN A 114 1.63 -9.86 9.59
CA ASN A 114 0.96 -11.16 9.75
C ASN A 114 0.84 -11.92 8.43
N ARG A 115 0.50 -11.21 7.34
CA ARG A 115 0.31 -11.84 6.02
C ARG A 115 1.62 -12.29 5.38
N TYR A 116 2.69 -11.52 5.51
CA TYR A 116 3.95 -11.74 4.77
C TYR A 116 5.11 -12.15 5.68
N ARG A 117 4.80 -12.89 6.76
CA ARG A 117 5.78 -13.49 7.69
C ARG A 117 6.79 -12.49 8.24
N ASN A 118 6.32 -11.28 8.53
CA ASN A 118 7.14 -10.17 9.03
C ASN A 118 8.36 -9.87 8.15
N LYS A 119 8.20 -9.99 6.82
CA LYS A 119 9.22 -9.57 5.84
C LYS A 119 9.64 -8.12 6.14
N PRO A 120 10.94 -7.75 6.01
CA PRO A 120 11.39 -6.40 6.29
C PRO A 120 10.53 -5.34 5.61
N MET A 121 10.15 -4.30 6.35
CA MET A 121 9.23 -3.25 5.90
C MET A 121 9.84 -1.87 6.12
N PHE A 122 9.67 -0.98 5.15
CA PHE A 122 10.07 0.41 5.24
C PHE A 122 8.88 1.29 4.88
N VAL A 123 8.59 2.30 5.70
CA VAL A 123 7.68 3.37 5.31
C VAL A 123 8.45 4.25 4.33
N THR A 124 8.10 4.15 3.06
CA THR A 124 8.77 4.83 1.95
C THR A 124 8.10 6.15 1.62
N GLU A 125 6.80 6.28 1.87
CA GLU A 125 6.07 7.55 1.81
C GLU A 125 5.04 7.65 2.94
N ASN A 126 4.97 8.84 3.55
CA ASN A 126 3.97 9.22 4.54
C ASN A 126 3.72 10.73 4.39
N ALA A 127 2.48 11.18 4.63
CA ALA A 127 2.05 12.57 4.47
C ALA A 127 2.77 13.54 5.46
N PRO A 128 2.75 14.87 5.23
CA PRO A 128 1.56 15.61 4.86
C PRO A 128 1.67 16.28 3.47
N PHE A 129 0.71 15.96 2.59
CA PHE A 129 0.46 16.81 1.42
C PHE A 129 -0.65 17.80 1.75
N GLY A 130 -0.31 19.09 1.73
CA GLY A 130 -1.22 20.22 1.90
C GLY A 130 -0.49 21.52 1.61
N ASN A 131 -1.22 22.62 1.43
CA ASN A 131 -0.60 23.94 1.32
C ASN A 131 -0.04 24.31 2.71
N CYS A 132 1.23 23.97 2.97
CA CYS A 132 1.92 24.22 4.23
C CYS A 132 2.13 25.74 4.39
N SER A 133 1.30 26.41 5.21
CA SER A 133 1.41 27.85 5.48
C SER A 133 2.58 28.22 6.40
N VAL A 134 3.35 27.23 6.87
CA VAL A 134 4.52 27.36 7.74
C VAL A 134 5.54 26.27 7.37
N GLY A 135 6.83 26.57 7.45
CA GLY A 135 7.92 25.72 6.97
C GLY A 135 8.61 26.32 5.74
N ASN A 136 9.70 25.70 5.28
CA ASN A 136 10.34 26.07 4.03
C ASN A 136 10.46 24.84 3.12
N SER A 137 9.43 24.66 2.29
CA SER A 137 9.35 23.55 1.35
C SER A 137 10.37 23.60 0.21
N ASP A 138 11.13 24.70 0.05
CA ASP A 138 12.27 24.74 -0.87
C ASP A 138 13.53 24.08 -0.26
N VAL A 139 13.60 23.98 1.08
CA VAL A 139 14.79 23.50 1.80
C VAL A 139 14.57 22.13 2.44
N GLU A 140 13.37 21.89 2.98
CA GLU A 140 13.06 20.66 3.71
C GLU A 140 13.19 19.37 2.87
N PRO A 141 12.75 19.32 1.60
CA PRO A 141 12.98 18.16 0.74
C PRO A 141 14.47 17.89 0.47
N LEU A 142 15.30 18.94 0.38
CA LEU A 142 16.75 18.79 0.18
C LEU A 142 17.41 18.10 1.38
N ILE A 143 17.00 18.48 2.59
CA ILE A 143 17.47 17.85 3.85
C ILE A 143 16.98 16.41 3.95
N ALA A 144 15.71 16.15 3.61
CA ALA A 144 15.14 14.81 3.63
C ALA A 144 15.86 13.87 2.65
N VAL A 145 16.06 14.30 1.39
CA VAL A 145 16.79 13.52 0.37
C VAL A 145 18.25 13.28 0.78
N HIS A 146 18.93 14.28 1.35
CA HIS A 146 20.30 14.11 1.86
C HIS A 146 20.38 13.00 2.93
N ASN A 147 19.46 13.00 3.89
CA ASN A 147 19.42 11.97 4.93
C ASN A 147 19.04 10.59 4.38
N MET A 148 18.16 10.51 3.39
CA MET A 148 17.82 9.25 2.70
C MET A 148 19.01 8.68 1.94
N LEU A 149 19.80 9.52 1.25
CA LEU A 149 21.03 9.10 0.56
C LEU A 149 22.09 8.57 1.54
N LEU A 150 22.27 9.23 2.70
CA LEU A 150 23.17 8.76 3.75
C LEU A 150 22.70 7.43 4.37
N ALA A 151 21.40 7.26 4.58
CA ALA A 151 20.82 6.01 5.06
C ALA A 151 21.01 4.87 4.04
N HIS A 152 20.75 5.14 2.76
CA HIS A 152 20.99 4.19 1.67
C HIS A 152 22.48 3.81 1.56
N ALA A 153 23.40 4.78 1.61
CA ALA A 153 24.83 4.50 1.55
C ALA A 153 25.32 3.65 2.75
N LYS A 154 24.80 3.90 3.95
CA LYS A 154 25.06 3.07 5.13
C LYS A 154 24.52 1.65 4.97
N ALA A 155 23.31 1.49 4.43
CA ALA A 155 22.74 0.18 4.13
C ALA A 155 23.57 -0.56 3.07
N ALA A 156 23.90 0.08 1.94
CA ALA A 156 24.73 -0.50 0.89
C ALA A 156 26.13 -0.91 1.39
N LYS A 157 26.72 -0.15 2.32
CA LYS A 157 27.98 -0.50 2.98
C LYS A 157 27.86 -1.77 3.82
N LEU A 158 26.72 -2.04 4.44
CA LEU A 158 26.49 -3.27 5.22
C LEU A 158 26.37 -4.51 4.30
N TYR A 159 25.68 -4.38 3.16
CA TYR A 159 25.46 -5.51 2.24
C TYR A 159 26.66 -5.83 1.34
N ARG A 160 27.58 -4.89 1.11
CA ARG A 160 28.78 -5.10 0.28
C ARG A 160 29.96 -5.79 0.99
N VAL A 161 29.89 -6.03 2.30
CA VAL A 161 30.97 -6.74 3.04
C VAL A 161 30.78 -8.26 3.04
N VAL A 162 29.71 -8.80 2.46
CA VAL A 162 29.45 -10.26 2.38
C VAL A 162 29.61 -10.75 0.93
N SER A 163 30.69 -10.32 0.28
CA SER A 163 31.13 -10.85 -1.01
C SER A 163 32.66 -10.87 -1.05
N ALA A 164 33.25 -11.73 -0.23
CA ALA A 164 34.59 -12.29 -0.36
C ALA A 164 34.60 -13.66 0.34
#